data_AF-A0AAV2ZDM3-F1
#
_entry.id   AF-A0AAV2ZDM3-F1
#
_cell.length_a   1.000
_cell.length_b   1.000
_cell.length_c   1.000
_cell.angle_alpha   90.00
_cell.angle_beta   90.00
_cell.angle_gamma   90.00
#
_symmetry.space_group_name_H-M   'P 1'
#
loop_
_entity.id
_entity.type
_entity.pdbx_description
1 polymer ?
#
loop_
_entity_poly.entity_id
_entity_poly.type
_entity_poly.pdbx_seq_one_letter_code
_entity_poly.pdbx_strand_id
1 'polypeptide(L)'
;MVCMVCARSDRIHFVFFEGSANINDRSMLGKRDSELAVFVEDTEFVNSTMNGSAYQAGKFAFSLRMDCFNTILGALKPPCLDVSDPVSDQFFNDVWNHTALNNAALYDQVHAL
;
A
#
# COMPACT_ATOMS: atom_id res chain seq x y z
N MET A 1 -6.47 4.65 -9.59
CA MET A 1 -5.05 4.51 -9.25
C MET A 1 -4.91 3.23 -8.43
N VAL A 2 -4.42 2.17 -9.05
CA VAL A 2 -4.13 0.91 -8.33
C VAL A 2 -2.61 0.87 -8.18
N CYS A 3 -2.12 1.23 -7.00
CA CYS A 3 -0.72 1.02 -6.67
C CYS A 3 -0.57 -0.46 -6.33
N MET A 4 0.04 -1.24 -7.21
CA MET A 4 0.35 -2.63 -6.93
C MET A 4 1.77 -2.73 -6.37
N VAL A 5 1.85 -3.11 -5.11
CA VAL A 5 3.11 -3.51 -4.48
C VAL A 5 3.41 -4.93 -4.96
N CYS A 6 4.43 -5.09 -5.78
CA CYS A 6 4.89 -6.40 -6.26
C CYS A 6 6.26 -6.71 -5.67
N ALA A 7 6.31 -7.51 -4.61
CA ALA A 7 7.58 -7.99 -4.09
C ALA A 7 8.15 -9.07 -5.04
N ARG A 8 9.37 -8.85 -5.56
CA ARG A 8 10.12 -9.89 -6.28
C ARG A 8 11.54 -9.96 -5.70
N SER A 9 11.96 -11.16 -5.30
CA SER A 9 13.32 -11.46 -4.85
C SER A 9 13.83 -10.54 -3.72
N ASP A 10 13.13 -10.54 -2.58
CA ASP A 10 13.44 -9.76 -1.37
C ASP A 10 13.51 -8.23 -1.56
N ARG A 11 13.14 -7.74 -2.75
CA ARG A 11 12.97 -6.33 -3.06
C ARG A 11 11.50 -6.05 -3.33
N ILE A 12 10.95 -5.09 -2.61
CA ILE A 12 9.63 -4.57 -2.91
C ILE A 12 9.77 -3.67 -4.15
N HIS A 13 9.26 -4.14 -5.28
CA HIS A 13 9.09 -3.33 -6.48
C HIS A 13 7.66 -2.80 -6.50
N PHE A 14 7.46 -1.53 -6.83
CA PHE A 14 6.12 -0.98 -6.98
C PHE A 14 5.83 -0.87 -8.47
N VAL A 15 4.89 -1.69 -8.93
CA VAL A 15 4.42 -1.64 -10.32
C VAL A 15 3.25 -0.68 -10.36
N PHE A 16 3.42 0.40 -11.12
CA PHE A 16 2.44 1.44 -11.22
C PHE A 16 1.53 1.18 -12.40
N PHE A 17 0.29 0.78 -12.11
CA PHE A 17 -0.77 0.88 -13.10
C PHE A 17 -1.31 2.32 -13.06
N GLU A 18 -0.59 3.26 -13.67
CA GLU A 18 -1.22 4.49 -14.18
C GLU A 18 -1.98 4.14 -15.46
N GLY A 19 -3.16 3.55 -15.26
CA GLY A 19 -4.09 3.19 -16.31
C GLY A 19 -5.34 2.59 -15.69
N SER A 20 -6.41 2.56 -16.46
CA SER A 20 -7.72 1.98 -16.14
C SER A 20 -7.70 0.48 -15.80
N ALA A 21 -6.51 -0.11 -15.68
CA ALA A 21 -6.30 -1.53 -15.54
C ALA A 21 -6.63 -2.00 -14.14
N ASN A 22 -7.83 -2.54 -13.99
CA ASN A 22 -8.24 -3.20 -12.78
C ASN A 22 -7.59 -4.60 -12.71
N ILE A 23 -7.37 -5.14 -11.51
CA ILE A 23 -6.90 -6.52 -11.34
C ILE A 23 -8.07 -7.47 -11.65
N ASN A 24 -8.22 -7.80 -12.93
CA ASN A 24 -9.18 -8.78 -13.44
C ASN A 24 -8.80 -9.24 -14.84
N ASP A 25 -9.39 -10.36 -15.28
CA ASP A 25 -9.19 -10.91 -16.63
C ASP A 25 -9.53 -9.91 -17.74
N ARG A 26 -10.37 -8.91 -17.46
CA ARG A 26 -10.80 -7.92 -18.45
C ARG A 26 -9.67 -6.96 -18.82
N SER A 27 -8.91 -6.44 -17.85
CA SER A 27 -7.79 -5.54 -18.10
C SER A 27 -6.45 -6.27 -18.28
N MET A 28 -6.28 -7.48 -17.73
CA MET A 28 -5.00 -8.21 -17.76
C MET A 28 -4.79 -9.13 -18.97
N LEU A 29 -5.84 -9.51 -19.70
CA LEU A 29 -5.72 -10.41 -20.87
C LEU A 29 -5.43 -9.67 -22.19
N GLY A 30 -5.45 -8.33 -22.22
CA GLY A 30 -5.04 -7.50 -23.37
C GLY A 30 -5.93 -7.58 -24.62
N LYS A 31 -7.06 -8.31 -24.59
CA LYS A 31 -7.97 -8.51 -25.73
C LYS A 31 -9.23 -7.63 -25.70
N ARG A 32 -9.40 -6.77 -24.70
CA ARG A 32 -10.67 -6.06 -24.44
C ARG A 32 -10.47 -4.55 -24.37
N ASP A 33 -9.92 -4.04 -23.27
CA ASP A 33 -9.74 -2.61 -23.04
C ASP A 33 -8.28 -2.20 -23.27
N SER A 34 -8.06 -1.01 -23.84
CA SER A 34 -6.71 -0.45 -24.01
C SER A 34 -6.21 0.06 -22.67
N GLU A 35 -5.22 -0.62 -22.10
CA GLU A 35 -4.63 -0.28 -20.80
C GLU A 35 -3.20 0.24 -20.96
N LEU A 36 -2.81 1.17 -20.10
CA LEU A 36 -1.42 1.62 -19.97
C LEU A 36 -0.91 1.28 -18.58
N ALA A 37 0.32 0.81 -18.47
CA ALA A 37 0.99 0.55 -17.21
C ALA A 37 2.44 1.03 -17.30
N VAL A 38 2.95 1.56 -16.19
CA VAL A 38 4.33 2.05 -16.09
C VAL A 38 5.06 1.22 -15.04
N PHE A 39 6.15 0.58 -15.44
CA PHE A 39 7.04 -0.07 -14.49
C PHE A 39 8.04 0.96 -13.98
N VAL A 40 8.02 1.21 -12.67
CA VAL A 40 8.97 2.12 -12.01
C VAL A 40 9.87 1.29 -11.11
N GLU A 41 11.16 1.33 -11.37
CA GLU A 41 12.18 0.76 -10.51
C GLU A 41 13.01 1.88 -9.89
N ASP A 42 13.03 1.92 -8.56
CA ASP A 42 13.81 2.90 -7.81
C ASP A 42 15.31 2.66 -8.00
N THR A 43 16.02 3.74 -8.32
CA THR A 43 17.49 3.77 -8.37
C THR A 43 18.09 4.48 -7.16
N GLU A 44 17.29 5.28 -6.44
CA GLU A 44 17.64 5.92 -5.17
C GLU A 44 16.98 5.17 -4.01
N PHE A 45 17.72 4.99 -2.92
CA PHE A 45 17.26 4.26 -1.74
C PHE A 45 17.33 5.12 -0.48
N VAL A 46 16.45 4.81 0.47
CA VAL A 46 16.39 5.43 1.80
C VAL A 46 16.44 4.36 2.88
N ASN A 47 17.00 4.73 4.04
CA ASN A 47 17.00 3.87 5.21
C ASN A 47 15.55 3.62 5.68
N SER A 48 15.20 2.36 5.82
CA SER A 48 13.88 1.89 6.21
C SER A 48 14.00 0.64 7.09
N THR A 49 12.85 0.12 7.52
CA THR A 49 12.76 -1.08 8.34
C THR A 49 11.74 -2.02 7.71
N MET A 50 12.08 -3.30 7.67
CA MET A 50 11.17 -4.35 7.19
C MET A 50 11.24 -5.54 8.14
N ASN A 51 10.14 -5.80 8.82
CA ASN A 51 10.01 -6.81 9.87
C ASN A 51 11.08 -6.66 10.98
N GLY A 52 11.26 -5.44 11.48
CA GLY A 52 12.24 -5.08 12.49
C GLY A 52 13.72 -5.09 12.02
N SER A 53 13.97 -5.46 10.76
CA SER A 53 15.33 -5.49 10.19
C SER A 53 15.62 -4.24 9.37
N ALA A 54 16.85 -3.73 9.44
CA ALA A 54 17.28 -2.61 8.61
C ALA A 54 17.16 -2.96 7.11
N TYR A 55 16.53 -2.08 6.34
CA TYR A 55 16.23 -2.30 4.93
C TYR A 55 16.49 -1.02 4.12
N GLN A 56 16.85 -1.19 2.85
CA GLN A 56 17.00 -0.09 1.89
C GLN A 56 15.76 -0.05 1.00
N ALA A 57 14.84 0.86 1.30
CA ALA A 57 13.62 1.02 0.52
C ALA A 57 13.86 1.97 -0.66
N GLY A 58 13.26 1.68 -1.81
CA GLY A 58 13.24 2.62 -2.94
C GLY A 58 12.59 3.93 -2.52
N LYS A 59 13.20 5.07 -2.87
CA LYS A 59 12.76 6.39 -2.37
C LYS A 59 11.34 6.72 -2.81
N PHE A 60 11.00 6.51 -4.08
CA PHE A 60 9.68 6.80 -4.63
C PHE A 60 8.62 5.83 -4.11
N ALA A 61 8.94 4.54 -4.14
CA ALA A 61 8.14 3.48 -3.53
C ALA A 61 7.81 3.76 -2.06
N PHE A 62 8.82 4.13 -1.27
CA PHE A 62 8.67 4.42 0.14
C PHE A 62 7.78 5.65 0.36
N SER A 63 8.05 6.78 -0.32
CA SER A 63 7.25 8.00 -0.13
C SER A 63 5.78 7.77 -0.45
N LEU A 64 5.49 7.09 -1.56
CA LEU A 64 4.11 6.82 -1.93
C LEU A 64 3.40 5.91 -0.93
N ARG A 65 4.05 4.83 -0.49
CA ARG A 65 3.46 3.92 0.51
C ARG A 65 3.14 4.68 1.79
N MET A 66 4.05 5.53 2.26
CA MET A 66 3.83 6.37 3.43
C MET A 66 2.62 7.29 3.22
N ASP A 67 2.50 7.96 2.08
CA ASP A 67 1.36 8.82 1.77
C ASP A 67 0.03 8.05 1.73
N CYS A 68 0.02 6.87 1.11
CA CYS A 68 -1.16 6.00 1.08
C CYS A 68 -1.56 5.54 2.48
N PHE A 69 -0.62 5.02 3.27
CA PHE A 69 -0.91 4.52 4.62
C PHE A 69 -1.35 5.64 5.54
N ASN A 70 -0.70 6.81 5.46
CA ASN A 70 -1.09 7.99 6.22
C ASN A 70 -2.50 8.46 5.89
N THR A 71 -2.89 8.39 4.62
CA THR A 71 -4.23 8.77 4.17
C THR A 71 -5.28 7.76 4.61
N ILE A 72 -5.04 6.46 4.38
CA ILE A 72 -6.00 5.38 4.65
C ILE A 72 -6.23 5.20 6.16
N LEU A 73 -5.16 5.24 6.96
CA LEU A 73 -5.22 5.05 8.41
C LEU A 73 -5.52 6.34 9.17
N GLY A 74 -5.58 7.49 8.47
CA GLY A 74 -5.79 8.79 9.11
C GLY A 74 -4.61 9.25 9.99
N ALA A 75 -3.41 8.70 9.78
CA ALA A 75 -2.21 8.94 10.60
C ALA A 75 -1.64 10.37 10.45
N LEU A 76 -2.19 11.20 9.56
CA LEU A 76 -1.85 12.61 9.41
C LEU A 76 -2.31 13.48 10.60
N LYS A 77 -3.17 12.94 11.49
CA LYS A 77 -3.66 13.63 12.69
C LYS A 77 -3.09 12.98 13.95
N PRO A 78 -2.81 13.75 15.02
CA PRO A 78 -2.32 13.19 16.27
C PRO A 78 -3.36 12.25 16.92
N PRO A 79 -2.92 11.11 17.50
CA PRO A 79 -1.53 10.65 17.62
C PRO A 79 -0.98 10.15 16.26
N CYS A 80 0.23 10.60 15.91
CA CYS A 80 0.90 10.19 14.68
C CYS A 80 1.20 8.68 14.76
N LEU A 81 0.56 7.87 13.91
CA LEU A 81 0.79 6.43 13.86
C LEU A 81 2.11 6.15 13.13
N ASP A 82 2.93 5.27 13.71
CA ASP A 82 4.12 4.79 13.02
C ASP A 82 3.70 3.74 11.98
N VAL A 83 3.85 4.11 10.71
CA VAL A 83 3.56 3.25 9.55
C VAL A 83 4.84 2.91 8.78
N SER A 84 6.01 3.10 9.41
CA SER A 84 7.32 2.95 8.76
C SER A 84 7.62 1.49 8.37
N ASP A 85 7.31 0.50 9.21
CA ASP A 85 7.49 -0.92 8.95
C ASP A 85 6.17 -1.60 8.51
N PRO A 86 5.98 -1.83 7.21
CA PRO A 86 4.70 -2.30 6.67
C PRO A 86 4.41 -3.79 6.93
N VAL A 87 5.38 -4.57 7.40
CA VAL A 87 5.25 -6.03 7.52
C VAL A 87 5.45 -6.53 8.94
N SER A 88 5.69 -5.63 9.90
CA SER A 88 5.75 -6.02 11.31
C SER A 88 4.39 -6.58 11.77
N ASP A 89 4.43 -7.62 12.60
CA ASP A 89 3.22 -8.21 13.18
C ASP A 89 2.41 -7.19 13.97
N GLN A 90 3.09 -6.24 14.64
CA GLN A 90 2.46 -5.14 15.36
C GLN A 90 1.67 -4.24 14.41
N PHE A 91 2.28 -3.78 13.30
CA PHE A 91 1.58 -2.96 12.32
C PHE A 91 0.40 -3.71 11.70
N PHE A 92 0.58 -4.98 11.33
CA PHE A 92 -0.47 -5.76 10.67
C PHE A 92 -1.67 -6.02 11.59
N ASN A 93 -1.42 -6.45 12.83
CA ASN A 93 -2.49 -6.85 13.74
C ASN A 93 -3.12 -5.65 14.45
N ASP A 94 -2.29 -4.79 15.04
CA ASP A 94 -2.75 -3.75 15.98
C ASP A 94 -3.14 -2.44 15.28
N VAL A 95 -2.62 -2.20 14.08
CA VAL A 95 -2.95 -1.01 13.30
C VAL A 95 -3.86 -1.38 12.14
N TRP A 96 -3.36 -2.16 11.17
CA TRP A 96 -4.09 -2.42 9.93
C TRP A 96 -5.41 -3.16 10.16
N ASN A 97 -5.35 -4.37 10.75
CA ASN A 97 -6.55 -5.18 10.98
C ASN A 97 -7.49 -4.54 11.99
N HIS A 98 -6.94 -4.01 13.09
CA HIS A 98 -7.75 -3.35 14.11
C HIS A 98 -8.53 -2.15 13.56
N THR A 99 -7.87 -1.26 12.80
CA THR A 99 -8.54 -0.11 12.18
C THR A 99 -9.59 -0.55 11.17
N ALA A 100 -9.29 -1.56 10.33
CA ALA A 100 -10.25 -2.05 9.34
C ALA A 100 -11.51 -2.64 9.98
N LEU A 101 -11.34 -3.48 11.01
CA LEU A 101 -12.44 -4.12 11.73
C LEU A 101 -13.30 -3.09 12.48
N ASN A 102 -12.67 -2.15 13.18
CA ASN A 102 -13.40 -1.10 13.89
C ASN A 102 -14.19 -0.21 12.93
N ASN A 103 -13.57 0.21 11.83
CA ASN A 103 -14.25 1.04 10.83
C ASN A 103 -15.44 0.29 10.22
N ALA A 104 -15.26 -0.97 9.82
CA ALA A 104 -16.34 -1.79 9.28
C ALA A 104 -17.51 -1.90 10.27
N ALA A 105 -17.23 -2.24 11.54
CA ALA A 105 -18.25 -2.35 12.58
C ALA A 105 -18.98 -1.02 12.83
N LEU A 106 -18.26 0.11 12.83
CA LEU A 106 -18.87 1.45 12.99
C LEU A 106 -19.74 1.83 11.79
N TYR A 107 -19.29 1.56 10.56
CA TYR A 107 -20.09 1.80 9.36
C TYR A 107 -21.37 0.96 9.37
N ASP A 108 -21.28 -0.32 9.73
CA ASP A 108 -22.45 -1.19 9.85
C ASP A 108 -23.42 -0.66 10.92
N GLN A 109 -22.92 -0.20 12.07
CA GLN A 109 -23.78 0.37 13.13
C GLN A 109 -24.50 1.66 12.70
N VAL A 110 -23.83 2.54 11.96
CA VAL A 110 -24.39 3.86 11.57
C VAL A 110 -25.33 3.74 10.37
N HIS A 111 -25.05 2.80 9.46
CA HIS A 111 -25.75 2.69 8.17
C HIS A 111 -26.66 1.46 8.04
N ALA A 112 -26.74 0.59 9.05
CA ALA A 112 -27.80 -0.42 9.13
C ALA A 112 -29.14 0.23 9.55
N LEU A 113 -29.79 0.88 8.58
CA LEU A 113 -31.22 1.21 8.57
C LEU A 113 -31.92 0.40 7.48
#